data_AF-A0A1J4RG98-F1
#
_entry.id   AF-A0A1J4RG98-F1
#
_cell.length_a   1.000
_cell.length_b   1.000
_cell.length_c   1.000
_cell.angle_alpha   90.00
_cell.angle_beta   90.00
_cell.angle_gamma   90.00
#
_symmetry.space_group_name_H-M   'P 1'
#
loop_
_entity.id
_entity.type
_entity.pdbx_description
1 polymer ?
#
loop_
_entity_poly.entity_id
_entity_poly.type
_entity_poly.pdbx_seq_one_letter_code
_entity_poly.pdbx_strand_id
1 'polypeptide(L)'
;MMHSPSSSRKFELKLPLTGLILLSGLLILPISGSFAEESVATPQTGTTHTLPIMPSKITPLHDNKDNEGLSKAAPDIQTIKSSENLAALEKLTLAPDSDDFSAGEDWKNLSRKSLLQKLSALSAQDQKSEDRHLNINRLVSVTADEGDYPTVSKEFPLDMYSLRLTKLLEYGSMDQLLKLYTANQDSPPTSEAAEAGVTAMLWAQESGLACLEQKALPENIRSSNNALWDKVDLFCKGLLGPASGQDETQKFINASRIYVTATELAPPESIEDLNKTDQISIIALASIGKLPPPLKDKEELKKINDLPLALLLKLGPQEGEIRDNLIAQARDRAMISPESKEIEQPETPVLPDKEDDTDTIEEDKKEPEQPSQPSESDSEGETSETLEPENE
;
A
#
# COMPACT_ATOMS: atom_id res chain seq x y z
N MET A 1 17.19 -35.27 -62.93
CA MET A 1 17.45 -33.95 -63.57
C MET A 1 17.11 -32.88 -62.56
N MET A 2 18.07 -31.99 -62.34
CA MET A 2 18.02 -30.70 -61.64
C MET A 2 17.94 -30.66 -60.11
N HIS A 3 18.74 -29.72 -59.61
CA HIS A 3 19.39 -29.58 -58.31
C HIS A 3 18.67 -28.54 -57.41
N SER A 4 18.95 -28.62 -56.09
CA SER A 4 19.00 -27.57 -55.03
C SER A 4 19.44 -26.16 -55.50
N PRO A 5 19.35 -25.05 -54.69
CA PRO A 5 19.45 -24.96 -53.20
C PRO A 5 18.52 -23.93 -52.49
N SER A 6 18.22 -24.04 -51.18
CA SER A 6 18.97 -23.60 -49.98
C SER A 6 19.43 -22.13 -49.99
N SER A 7 18.88 -21.31 -49.07
CA SER A 7 19.41 -19.99 -48.71
C SER A 7 19.27 -19.75 -47.21
N SER A 8 20.38 -19.97 -46.49
CA SER A 8 20.60 -19.50 -45.12
C SER A 8 21.24 -18.12 -45.17
N ARG A 9 20.63 -17.11 -44.54
CA ARG A 9 21.28 -15.81 -44.32
C ARG A 9 21.98 -15.81 -42.96
N LYS A 10 23.31 -15.78 -42.99
CA LYS A 10 24.16 -15.40 -41.86
C LYS A 10 24.21 -13.87 -41.78
N PHE A 11 23.91 -13.31 -40.62
CA PHE A 11 24.24 -11.92 -40.30
C PHE A 11 25.60 -11.91 -39.59
N GLU A 12 26.62 -11.36 -40.25
CA GLU A 12 27.87 -10.96 -39.60
C GLU A 12 27.75 -9.50 -39.17
N LEU A 13 27.81 -9.24 -37.87
CA LEU A 13 27.95 -7.89 -37.32
C LEU A 13 29.43 -7.65 -37.00
N LYS A 14 30.07 -6.77 -37.77
CA LYS A 14 31.43 -6.27 -37.50
C LYS A 14 31.33 -5.04 -36.60
N LEU A 15 31.83 -5.15 -35.36
CA LEU A 15 32.12 -3.99 -34.50
C LEU A 15 33.56 -3.52 -34.72
N PRO A 16 33.80 -2.21 -34.94
CA PRO A 16 35.15 -1.66 -34.89
C PRO A 16 35.56 -1.43 -33.42
N LEU A 17 36.63 -2.13 -33.04
CA LEU A 17 37.42 -1.89 -31.86
C LEU A 17 38.25 -0.61 -32.08
N THR A 18 37.88 0.47 -31.41
CA THR A 18 38.74 1.66 -31.30
C THR A 18 38.86 2.04 -29.83
N GLY A 19 39.98 1.64 -29.24
CA GLY A 19 40.41 2.15 -27.95
C GLY A 19 41.04 3.53 -28.10
N LEU A 20 40.73 4.42 -27.15
CA LEU A 20 41.61 5.52 -26.80
C LEU A 20 41.55 5.73 -25.28
N ILE A 21 42.73 5.60 -24.67
CA ILE A 21 43.07 5.86 -23.27
C ILE A 21 43.36 7.37 -23.11
N LEU A 22 42.89 7.98 -22.01
CA LEU A 22 43.54 9.09 -21.26
C LEU A 22 42.60 9.51 -20.10
N LEU A 23 42.79 9.09 -18.84
CA LEU A 23 43.68 9.63 -17.78
C LEU A 23 43.46 11.11 -17.41
N SER A 24 43.28 11.35 -16.10
CA SER A 24 43.16 12.61 -15.33
C SER A 24 41.72 13.07 -15.09
N GLY A 25 41.26 13.49 -13.91
CA GLY A 25 41.96 13.90 -12.71
C GLY A 25 40.98 14.13 -11.54
N LEU A 26 41.53 13.88 -10.36
CA LEU A 26 41.15 14.25 -9.00
C LEU A 26 40.26 15.51 -8.86
N LEU A 27 39.15 15.39 -8.13
CA LEU A 27 38.60 16.44 -7.26
C LEU A 27 37.69 15.79 -6.19
N ILE A 28 38.32 15.41 -5.07
CA ILE A 28 37.62 15.09 -3.83
C ILE A 28 37.39 16.44 -3.13
N LEU A 29 36.14 16.89 -3.09
CA LEU A 29 35.73 18.00 -2.23
C LEU A 29 35.28 17.43 -0.87
N PRO A 30 35.86 17.86 0.26
CA PRO A 30 35.33 17.54 1.57
C PRO A 30 34.08 18.40 1.83
N ILE A 31 32.91 17.79 1.87
CA ILE A 31 31.69 18.41 2.41
C ILE A 31 31.88 18.46 3.93
N SER A 32 32.35 19.59 4.43
CA SER A 32 32.33 19.92 5.86
C SER A 32 30.94 20.43 6.20
N GLY A 33 30.02 19.51 6.51
CA GLY A 33 28.74 19.84 7.14
C GLY A 33 28.96 20.07 8.62
N SER A 34 28.92 21.34 9.04
CA SER A 34 28.86 21.73 10.44
C SER A 34 27.54 21.26 11.03
N PHE A 35 27.58 20.28 11.94
CA PHE A 35 26.45 19.98 12.81
C PHE A 35 26.28 21.17 13.77
N ALA A 36 25.21 21.93 13.57
CA ALA A 36 24.71 22.81 14.61
C ALA A 36 24.10 21.92 15.70
N GLU A 37 24.66 22.06 16.89
CA GLU A 37 24.22 21.48 18.15
C GLU A 37 22.86 22.12 18.49
N GLU A 38 21.76 21.42 18.20
CA GLU A 38 20.42 21.87 18.55
C GLU A 38 20.08 21.45 19.97
N SER A 39 19.68 22.45 20.73
CA SER A 39 19.42 22.42 22.17
C SER A 39 18.39 21.37 22.56
N VAL A 40 18.69 20.68 23.65
CA VAL A 40 17.75 19.82 24.40
C VAL A 40 16.54 20.65 24.83
N ALA A 41 15.40 20.44 24.18
CA ALA A 41 14.11 20.92 24.64
C ALA A 41 13.39 19.79 25.42
N THR A 42 13.10 20.10 26.68
CA THR A 42 12.35 19.28 27.64
C THR A 42 10.97 18.87 27.09
N PRO A 43 10.53 17.60 27.24
CA PRO A 43 9.26 17.16 26.70
C PRO A 43 8.09 17.75 27.50
N GLN A 44 7.27 18.57 26.85
CA GLN A 44 5.94 18.89 27.35
C GLN A 44 5.00 17.71 27.10
N THR A 45 4.49 17.13 28.18
CA THR A 45 3.44 16.12 28.20
C THR A 45 2.13 16.70 27.65
N GLY A 46 1.94 16.57 26.33
CA GLY A 46 0.64 16.73 25.68
C GLY A 46 0.00 15.36 25.49
N THR A 47 -1.02 15.06 26.30
CA THR A 47 -1.89 13.88 26.13
C THR A 47 -2.57 13.92 24.77
N THR A 48 -1.99 13.24 23.79
CA THR A 48 -2.64 12.88 22.53
C THR A 48 -3.53 11.69 22.81
N HIS A 49 -4.84 11.86 22.71
CA HIS A 49 -5.78 10.76 22.65
C HIS A 49 -5.58 10.02 21.32
N THR A 50 -4.60 9.14 21.26
CA THR A 50 -4.54 8.06 20.26
C THR A 50 -5.67 7.09 20.59
N LEU A 51 -6.78 7.20 19.85
CA LEU A 51 -7.75 6.11 19.80
C LEU A 51 -7.01 4.86 19.28
N PRO A 52 -7.06 3.73 19.99
CA PRO A 52 -6.50 2.49 19.48
C PRO A 52 -7.36 2.01 18.31
N ILE A 53 -6.89 2.30 17.10
CA ILE A 53 -7.42 1.69 15.88
C ILE A 53 -6.91 0.26 15.87
N MET A 54 -7.58 -0.63 16.61
CA MET A 54 -7.40 -2.05 16.35
C MET A 54 -8.04 -2.35 14.99
N PRO A 55 -7.40 -3.17 14.14
CA PRO A 55 -8.06 -3.67 12.94
C PRO A 55 -9.38 -4.31 13.33
N SER A 56 -10.46 -3.95 12.63
CA SER A 56 -11.82 -4.48 12.85
C SER A 56 -11.90 -6.01 12.76
N LYS A 57 -10.86 -6.67 12.22
CA LYS A 57 -10.73 -8.12 12.10
C LYS A 57 -9.95 -8.80 13.23
N ILE A 58 -9.30 -8.05 14.13
CA ILE A 58 -8.67 -8.60 15.33
C ILE A 58 -9.59 -8.31 16.51
N THR A 59 -10.54 -9.20 16.76
CA THR A 59 -11.29 -9.18 18.02
C THR A 59 -10.41 -9.81 19.10
N PRO A 60 -9.95 -9.08 20.13
CA PRO A 60 -9.23 -9.70 21.24
C PRO A 60 -10.20 -10.62 22.01
N LEU A 61 -9.99 -11.94 21.90
CA LEU A 61 -10.65 -12.93 22.74
C LEU A 61 -10.14 -12.77 24.19
N HIS A 62 -10.96 -12.18 25.05
CA HIS A 62 -10.78 -12.26 26.50
C HIS A 62 -11.35 -13.60 26.98
N ASP A 63 -10.58 -14.68 26.87
CA ASP A 63 -10.88 -15.92 27.58
C ASP A 63 -10.43 -15.80 29.03
N ASN A 64 -11.34 -15.31 29.88
CA ASN A 64 -11.24 -15.51 31.32
C ASN A 64 -11.64 -16.95 31.64
N LYS A 65 -10.67 -17.87 31.61
CA LYS A 65 -10.56 -18.99 32.57
C LYS A 65 -9.26 -19.75 32.38
N ASP A 66 -8.48 -19.70 33.46
CA ASP A 66 -7.48 -20.67 33.88
C ASP A 66 -6.17 -20.77 33.06
N ASN A 67 -5.16 -20.10 33.60
CA ASN A 67 -3.72 -20.41 33.55
C ASN A 67 -3.27 -21.51 32.57
N GLU A 68 -2.79 -21.09 31.40
CA GLU A 68 -1.47 -21.46 30.86
C GLU A 68 -1.17 -20.56 29.64
N GLY A 69 0.04 -20.00 29.61
CA GLY A 69 0.41 -18.82 28.84
C GLY A 69 0.37 -18.93 27.32
N LEU A 70 0.44 -17.74 26.71
CA LEU A 70 0.28 -17.37 25.29
C LEU A 70 -1.17 -17.10 24.86
N SER A 71 -1.52 -15.82 24.89
CA SER A 71 -2.65 -15.24 24.18
C SER A 71 -2.72 -15.77 22.75
N LYS A 72 -3.65 -16.68 22.49
CA LYS A 72 -4.10 -17.04 21.14
C LYS A 72 -4.93 -15.86 20.61
N ALA A 73 -4.26 -14.76 20.27
CA ALA A 73 -4.87 -13.61 19.59
C ALA A 73 -5.09 -13.87 18.08
N ALA A 74 -4.71 -15.06 17.60
CA ALA A 74 -5.04 -15.49 16.25
C ALA A 74 -6.44 -16.12 16.29
N PRO A 75 -7.44 -15.59 15.54
CA PRO A 75 -8.69 -16.29 15.36
C PRO A 75 -8.41 -17.69 14.81
N ASP A 76 -9.17 -18.66 15.30
CA ASP A 76 -9.12 -20.04 14.84
C ASP A 76 -9.34 -20.01 13.32
N ILE A 77 -8.27 -20.31 12.55
CA ILE A 77 -8.27 -20.27 11.10
C ILE A 77 -9.09 -21.48 10.62
N GLN A 78 -10.42 -21.41 10.79
CA GLN A 78 -11.32 -22.41 10.25
C GLN A 78 -11.33 -22.27 8.73
N THR A 79 -10.46 -23.09 8.16
CA THR A 79 -10.18 -23.33 6.76
C THR A 79 -11.32 -24.13 6.14
N ILE A 80 -12.54 -23.61 6.11
CA ILE A 80 -13.53 -24.06 5.13
C ILE A 80 -14.30 -22.84 4.62
N LYS A 81 -14.06 -22.50 3.35
CA LYS A 81 -15.02 -21.73 2.55
C LYS A 81 -16.31 -22.55 2.47
N SER A 82 -17.20 -22.42 3.45
CA SER A 82 -18.54 -22.94 3.28
C SER A 82 -19.15 -22.17 2.10
N SER A 83 -19.96 -22.85 1.28
CA SER A 83 -20.73 -22.18 0.23
C SER A 83 -21.61 -21.06 0.80
N GLU A 84 -21.98 -21.15 2.08
CA GLU A 84 -22.73 -20.15 2.82
C GLU A 84 -21.91 -18.87 3.07
N ASN A 85 -20.65 -18.99 3.49
CA ASN A 85 -19.76 -17.84 3.68
C ASN A 85 -19.50 -17.13 2.35
N LEU A 86 -19.27 -17.88 1.27
CA LEU A 86 -19.14 -17.28 -0.06
C LEU A 86 -20.44 -16.59 -0.51
N ALA A 87 -21.61 -17.17 -0.21
CA ALA A 87 -22.88 -16.56 -0.57
C ALA A 87 -23.11 -15.23 0.19
N ALA A 88 -22.70 -15.16 1.45
CA ALA A 88 -22.73 -13.93 2.23
C ALA A 88 -21.81 -12.85 1.63
N LEU A 89 -20.59 -13.21 1.24
CA LEU A 89 -19.64 -12.29 0.59
C LEU A 89 -20.15 -11.79 -0.76
N GLU A 90 -20.77 -12.65 -1.56
CA GLU A 90 -21.33 -12.26 -2.85
C GLU A 90 -22.55 -11.32 -2.71
N LYS A 91 -23.26 -11.39 -1.58
CA LYS A 91 -24.35 -10.46 -1.23
C LYS A 91 -23.85 -9.14 -0.62
N LEU A 92 -22.57 -9.06 -0.23
CA LEU A 92 -22.01 -7.83 0.30
C LEU A 92 -22.01 -6.76 -0.80
N THR A 93 -22.69 -5.64 -0.55
CA THR A 93 -22.82 -4.50 -1.46
C THR A 93 -22.63 -3.20 -0.69
N LEU A 94 -22.31 -2.13 -1.42
CA LEU A 94 -22.31 -0.77 -0.89
C LEU A 94 -23.50 0.00 -1.45
N ALA A 95 -23.90 1.06 -0.74
CA ALA A 95 -24.76 2.07 -1.32
C ALA A 95 -24.04 2.73 -2.51
N PRO A 96 -24.70 2.89 -3.67
CA PRO A 96 -24.14 3.61 -4.80
C PRO A 96 -23.92 5.09 -4.43
N ASP A 97 -23.06 5.77 -5.17
CA ASP A 97 -22.73 7.18 -4.90
C ASP A 97 -23.87 8.17 -5.22
N SER A 98 -24.97 7.69 -5.80
CA SER A 98 -26.15 8.49 -6.16
C SER A 98 -27.43 7.78 -5.70
N ASP A 99 -28.29 8.52 -5.01
CA ASP A 99 -29.60 8.03 -4.52
C ASP A 99 -30.52 7.58 -5.68
N ASP A 100 -30.37 8.17 -6.86
CA ASP A 100 -31.15 7.86 -8.06
C ASP A 100 -30.54 6.73 -8.90
N PHE A 101 -29.45 6.11 -8.43
CA PHE A 101 -28.77 5.07 -9.18
C PHE A 101 -29.68 3.84 -9.40
N SER A 102 -29.78 3.43 -10.66
CA SER A 102 -30.34 2.15 -11.07
C SER A 102 -29.31 1.45 -11.95
N ALA A 103 -29.00 0.19 -11.64
CA ALA A 103 -28.04 -0.60 -12.42
C ALA A 103 -28.46 -0.78 -13.90
N GLY A 104 -29.72 -0.48 -14.23
CA GLY A 104 -30.36 -0.76 -15.51
C GLY A 104 -31.19 -2.04 -15.44
N GLU A 105 -32.24 -2.14 -16.26
CA GLU A 105 -33.08 -3.36 -16.32
C GLU A 105 -32.26 -4.59 -16.73
N ASP A 106 -31.21 -4.40 -17.53
CA ASP A 106 -30.36 -5.47 -18.02
C ASP A 106 -29.41 -6.05 -16.96
N TRP A 107 -29.32 -5.45 -15.77
CA TRP A 107 -28.54 -5.95 -14.63
C TRP A 107 -29.41 -6.50 -13.49
N LYS A 108 -30.74 -6.34 -13.60
CA LYS A 108 -31.69 -6.86 -12.60
C LYS A 108 -31.97 -8.34 -12.87
N ASN A 109 -32.15 -9.09 -11.79
CA ASN A 109 -32.57 -10.48 -11.82
C ASN A 109 -31.70 -11.39 -12.73
N LEU A 110 -30.40 -11.11 -12.75
CA LEU A 110 -29.45 -11.92 -13.51
C LEU A 110 -29.00 -13.12 -12.67
N SER A 111 -28.88 -14.26 -13.34
CA SER A 111 -28.19 -15.41 -12.74
C SER A 111 -26.76 -15.03 -12.34
N ARG A 112 -26.21 -15.72 -11.35
CA ARG A 112 -24.82 -15.53 -10.91
C ARG A 112 -23.84 -15.68 -12.08
N LYS A 113 -24.05 -16.69 -12.92
CA LYS A 113 -23.23 -16.91 -14.13
C LYS A 113 -23.28 -15.71 -15.09
N SER A 114 -24.47 -15.16 -15.34
CA SER A 114 -24.65 -13.99 -16.22
C SER A 114 -23.97 -12.75 -15.64
N LEU A 115 -24.06 -12.54 -14.32
CA LEU A 115 -23.36 -11.45 -13.64
C LEU A 115 -21.85 -11.59 -13.75
N LEU A 116 -21.30 -12.76 -13.42
CA LEU A 116 -19.86 -13.02 -13.56
C LEU A 116 -19.37 -12.76 -14.98
N GLN A 117 -20.12 -13.20 -15.99
CA GLN A 117 -19.79 -12.93 -17.39
C GLN A 117 -19.81 -11.43 -17.70
N LYS A 118 -20.85 -10.71 -17.30
CA LYS A 118 -20.96 -9.26 -17.53
C LYS A 118 -19.87 -8.47 -16.81
N LEU A 119 -19.63 -8.77 -15.53
CA LEU A 119 -18.61 -8.14 -14.71
C LEU A 119 -17.20 -8.42 -15.26
N SER A 120 -16.93 -9.64 -15.71
CA SER A 120 -15.63 -9.99 -16.30
C SER A 120 -15.37 -9.26 -17.62
N ALA A 121 -16.42 -8.95 -18.38
CA ALA A 121 -16.32 -8.21 -19.64
C ALA A 121 -16.12 -6.69 -19.46
N LEU A 122 -16.23 -6.17 -18.23
CA LEU A 122 -15.90 -4.77 -17.94
C LEU A 122 -14.40 -4.54 -18.10
N SER A 123 -14.03 -3.49 -18.83
CA SER A 123 -12.65 -3.08 -19.08
C SER A 123 -12.54 -1.58 -18.85
N ALA A 124 -11.59 -1.16 -18.01
CA ALA A 124 -11.32 0.25 -17.77
C ALA A 124 -10.69 0.95 -18.99
N GLN A 125 -9.95 0.20 -19.84
CA GLN A 125 -9.19 0.75 -20.97
C GLN A 125 -10.05 1.09 -22.18
N ASP A 126 -11.07 0.28 -22.48
CA ASP A 126 -11.88 0.42 -23.70
C ASP A 126 -13.16 1.24 -23.46
N GLN A 127 -13.30 1.76 -22.25
CA GLN A 127 -14.54 2.33 -21.79
C GLN A 127 -14.61 3.84 -22.04
N LYS A 128 -15.78 4.30 -22.47
CA LYS A 128 -16.10 5.72 -22.50
C LYS A 128 -16.20 6.27 -21.08
N SER A 129 -15.65 7.47 -20.89
CA SER A 129 -15.66 8.23 -19.63
C SER A 129 -17.08 8.30 -19.01
N GLU A 130 -18.11 8.50 -19.83
CA GLU A 130 -19.53 8.60 -19.42
C GLU A 130 -20.08 7.34 -18.75
N ASP A 131 -19.59 6.16 -19.10
CA ASP A 131 -20.09 4.90 -18.54
C ASP A 131 -19.37 4.54 -17.22
N ARG A 132 -18.25 5.22 -16.88
CA ARG A 132 -17.34 4.77 -15.83
C ARG A 132 -18.02 4.70 -14.47
N HIS A 133 -18.66 5.79 -14.06
CA HIS A 133 -19.38 5.87 -12.79
C HIS A 133 -20.52 4.84 -12.72
N LEU A 134 -21.22 4.61 -13.83
CA LEU A 134 -22.27 3.58 -13.92
C LEU A 134 -21.67 2.18 -13.67
N ASN A 135 -20.51 1.87 -14.24
CA ASN A 135 -19.84 0.58 -14.01
C ASN A 135 -19.25 0.43 -12.61
N ILE A 136 -18.68 1.48 -12.03
CA ILE A 136 -18.24 1.48 -10.63
C ILE A 136 -19.42 1.24 -9.69
N ASN A 137 -20.54 1.94 -9.90
CA ASN A 137 -21.75 1.73 -9.10
C ASN A 137 -22.28 0.30 -9.25
N ARG A 138 -22.28 -0.26 -10.47
CA ARG A 138 -22.61 -1.68 -10.68
C ARG A 138 -21.67 -2.59 -9.89
N LEU A 139 -20.36 -2.34 -9.95
CA LEU A 139 -19.35 -3.14 -9.26
C LEU A 139 -19.54 -3.16 -7.74
N VAL A 140 -20.07 -2.10 -7.13
CA VAL A 140 -20.32 -2.07 -5.68
C VAL A 140 -21.71 -2.52 -5.29
N SER A 141 -22.70 -2.47 -6.19
CA SER A 141 -24.11 -2.64 -5.84
C SER A 141 -24.77 -3.92 -6.34
N VAL A 142 -24.26 -4.57 -7.40
CA VAL A 142 -24.94 -5.75 -7.98
C VAL A 142 -24.75 -6.99 -7.12
N THR A 143 -25.81 -7.78 -7.04
CA THR A 143 -25.87 -9.10 -6.38
C THR A 143 -26.65 -10.07 -7.26
N ALA A 144 -26.36 -11.37 -7.13
CA ALA A 144 -27.11 -12.43 -7.78
C ALA A 144 -28.48 -12.64 -7.10
N ASP A 145 -29.42 -13.24 -7.85
CA ASP A 145 -30.73 -13.62 -7.35
C ASP A 145 -30.67 -14.68 -6.24
N GLU A 146 -31.66 -14.66 -5.36
CA GLU A 146 -31.76 -15.60 -4.24
C GLU A 146 -31.89 -17.05 -4.75
N GLY A 147 -31.00 -17.92 -4.28
CA GLY A 147 -31.01 -19.37 -4.57
C GLY A 147 -29.90 -19.86 -5.49
N ASP A 148 -29.13 -18.97 -6.11
CA ASP A 148 -27.96 -19.33 -6.91
C ASP A 148 -26.72 -19.45 -6.01
N TYR A 149 -26.46 -20.65 -5.49
CA TYR A 149 -25.34 -20.88 -4.57
C TYR A 149 -23.99 -20.79 -5.30
N PRO A 150 -22.96 -20.19 -4.69
CA PRO A 150 -21.67 -20.02 -5.34
C PRO A 150 -20.96 -21.37 -5.50
N THR A 151 -20.85 -21.83 -6.74
CA THR A 151 -19.86 -22.83 -7.14
C THR A 151 -18.73 -22.15 -7.91
N VAL A 152 -17.50 -22.28 -7.40
CA VAL A 152 -16.30 -21.93 -8.16
C VAL A 152 -16.21 -22.89 -9.34
N SER A 153 -16.14 -22.37 -10.56
CA SER A 153 -16.07 -23.17 -11.78
C SER A 153 -14.76 -22.90 -12.51
N LYS A 154 -14.36 -23.80 -13.41
CA LYS A 154 -13.20 -23.56 -14.27
C LYS A 154 -13.39 -22.38 -15.22
N GLU A 155 -14.65 -22.01 -15.49
CA GLU A 155 -15.02 -20.90 -16.38
C GLU A 155 -14.87 -19.55 -15.67
N PHE A 156 -15.13 -19.51 -14.37
CA PHE A 156 -15.00 -18.32 -13.52
C PHE A 156 -14.12 -18.66 -12.31
N PRO A 157 -12.80 -18.46 -12.40
CA PRO A 157 -11.87 -18.83 -11.34
C PRO A 157 -12.02 -17.99 -10.07
N LEU A 158 -12.62 -16.79 -10.20
CA LEU A 158 -12.94 -15.90 -9.09
C LEU A 158 -14.42 -15.98 -8.73
N ASP A 159 -14.71 -15.90 -7.44
CA ASP A 159 -16.06 -15.59 -6.96
C ASP A 159 -16.43 -14.13 -7.28
N MET A 160 -17.72 -13.81 -7.17
CA MET A 160 -18.21 -12.48 -7.56
C MET A 160 -17.65 -11.37 -6.67
N TYR A 161 -17.36 -11.64 -5.39
CA TYR A 161 -16.76 -10.66 -4.50
C TYR A 161 -15.31 -10.34 -4.91
N SER A 162 -14.47 -11.37 -5.10
CA SER A 162 -13.10 -11.18 -5.60
C SER A 162 -13.05 -10.50 -6.96
N LEU A 163 -13.96 -10.86 -7.87
CA LEU A 163 -14.05 -10.22 -9.18
C LEU A 163 -14.39 -8.73 -9.07
N ARG A 164 -15.36 -8.36 -8.22
CA ARG A 164 -15.76 -6.96 -8.01
C ARG A 164 -14.58 -6.14 -7.46
N LEU A 165 -13.85 -6.65 -6.47
CA LEU A 165 -12.66 -5.98 -5.93
C LEU A 165 -11.56 -5.80 -6.98
N THR A 166 -11.25 -6.85 -7.74
CA THR A 166 -10.22 -6.81 -8.79
C THR A 166 -10.60 -5.80 -9.87
N LYS A 167 -11.88 -5.76 -10.26
CA LYS A 167 -12.37 -4.76 -11.22
C LYS A 167 -12.34 -3.35 -10.64
N LEU A 168 -12.73 -3.13 -9.39
CA LEU A 168 -12.58 -1.80 -8.76
C LEU A 168 -11.10 -1.35 -8.75
N LEU A 169 -10.16 -2.29 -8.56
CA LEU A 169 -8.73 -2.02 -8.63
C LEU A 169 -8.29 -1.63 -10.04
N GLU A 170 -8.71 -2.39 -11.06
CA GLU A 170 -8.46 -2.07 -12.48
C GLU A 170 -8.98 -0.68 -12.86
N TYR A 171 -10.16 -0.31 -12.34
CA TYR A 171 -10.79 1.00 -12.50
C TYR A 171 -10.16 2.07 -11.59
N GLY A 172 -9.13 1.76 -10.81
CA GLY A 172 -8.50 2.71 -9.89
C GLY A 172 -9.49 3.34 -8.89
N SER A 173 -10.63 2.71 -8.63
CA SER A 173 -11.67 3.20 -7.72
C SER A 173 -11.33 2.77 -6.29
N MET A 174 -10.21 3.27 -5.79
CA MET A 174 -9.59 2.80 -4.56
C MET A 174 -10.45 3.03 -3.32
N ASP A 175 -11.18 4.15 -3.25
CA ASP A 175 -12.10 4.43 -2.13
C ASP A 175 -13.22 3.39 -2.04
N GLN A 176 -13.86 3.08 -3.18
CA GLN A 176 -14.94 2.10 -3.23
C GLN A 176 -14.43 0.68 -3.00
N LEU A 177 -13.24 0.38 -3.55
CA LEU A 177 -12.54 -0.88 -3.29
C LEU A 177 -12.29 -1.05 -1.79
N LEU A 178 -11.68 -0.06 -1.12
CA LEU A 178 -11.35 -0.13 0.29
C LEU A 178 -12.61 -0.27 1.15
N LYS A 179 -13.67 0.48 0.86
CA LYS A 179 -14.98 0.36 1.53
C LYS A 179 -15.55 -1.05 1.38
N LEU A 180 -15.56 -1.61 0.18
CA LEU A 180 -16.11 -2.95 -0.07
C LEU A 180 -15.24 -4.04 0.58
N TYR A 181 -13.92 -3.86 0.56
CA TYR A 181 -12.98 -4.78 1.19
C TYR A 181 -13.14 -4.80 2.71
N THR A 182 -13.19 -3.63 3.35
CA THR A 182 -13.31 -3.49 4.81
C THR A 182 -14.70 -3.82 5.34
N ALA A 183 -15.73 -3.78 4.50
CA ALA A 183 -17.06 -4.27 4.84
C ALA A 183 -17.09 -5.80 5.05
N ASN A 184 -16.12 -6.54 4.48
CA ASN A 184 -15.90 -7.94 4.79
C ASN A 184 -15.10 -8.08 6.09
N GLN A 185 -15.73 -8.63 7.12
CA GLN A 185 -15.08 -8.89 8.41
C GLN A 185 -14.27 -10.20 8.43
N ASP A 186 -14.51 -11.08 7.46
CA ASP A 186 -13.82 -12.37 7.34
C ASP A 186 -12.52 -12.25 6.53
N SER A 187 -11.75 -13.34 6.49
CA SER A 187 -10.59 -13.46 5.61
C SER A 187 -11.01 -13.35 4.13
N PRO A 188 -10.21 -12.71 3.27
CA PRO A 188 -10.52 -12.64 1.84
C PRO A 188 -10.58 -14.05 1.22
N PRO A 189 -11.53 -14.31 0.32
CA PRO A 189 -11.70 -15.65 -0.25
C PRO A 189 -10.57 -16.01 -1.23
N THR A 190 -9.93 -15.05 -1.88
CA THR A 190 -8.84 -15.33 -2.84
C THR A 190 -7.65 -14.39 -2.65
N SER A 191 -6.52 -14.73 -3.26
CA SER A 191 -5.33 -13.88 -3.24
C SER A 191 -5.53 -12.58 -4.00
N GLU A 192 -6.34 -12.58 -5.04
CA GLU A 192 -6.67 -11.38 -5.81
C GLU A 192 -7.51 -10.41 -4.96
N ALA A 193 -8.48 -10.92 -4.18
CA ALA A 193 -9.21 -10.08 -3.22
C ALA A 193 -8.27 -9.51 -2.14
N ALA A 194 -7.37 -10.33 -1.62
CA ALA A 194 -6.38 -9.89 -0.64
C ALA A 194 -5.42 -8.84 -1.21
N GLU A 195 -4.90 -9.06 -2.41
CA GLU A 195 -4.03 -8.12 -3.14
C GLU A 195 -4.73 -6.78 -3.35
N ALA A 196 -5.98 -6.81 -3.82
CA ALA A 196 -6.78 -5.61 -4.03
C ALA A 196 -6.94 -4.82 -2.72
N GLY A 197 -7.33 -5.48 -1.63
CA GLY A 197 -7.50 -4.85 -0.33
C GLY A 197 -6.22 -4.25 0.24
N VAL A 198 -5.13 -5.02 0.24
CA VAL A 198 -3.81 -4.54 0.71
C VAL A 198 -3.32 -3.37 -0.13
N THR A 199 -3.50 -3.43 -1.45
CA THR A 199 -3.13 -2.32 -2.35
C THR A 199 -3.93 -1.05 -2.02
N ALA A 200 -5.23 -1.17 -1.79
CA ALA A 200 -6.07 -0.02 -1.45
C ALA A 200 -5.74 0.57 -0.08
N MET A 201 -5.38 -0.25 0.91
CA MET A 201 -4.89 0.24 2.21
C MET A 201 -3.56 0.99 2.07
N LEU A 202 -2.62 0.47 1.28
CA LEU A 202 -1.35 1.17 0.98
C LEU A 202 -1.61 2.51 0.26
N TRP A 203 -2.55 2.52 -0.69
CA TRP A 203 -2.97 3.73 -1.38
C TRP A 203 -3.61 4.76 -0.44
N ALA A 204 -4.41 4.31 0.52
CA ALA A 204 -5.05 5.13 1.54
C ALA A 204 -4.07 5.61 2.65
N GLN A 205 -2.77 5.32 2.50
CA GLN A 205 -1.73 5.60 3.50
C GLN A 205 -1.92 4.85 4.82
N GLU A 206 -2.76 3.80 4.84
CA GLU A 206 -2.96 2.90 5.96
C GLU A 206 -1.92 1.76 5.94
N SER A 207 -0.64 2.12 5.73
CA SER A 207 0.41 1.15 5.43
C SER A 207 0.67 0.15 6.57
N GLY A 208 0.59 0.59 7.82
CA GLY A 208 0.65 -0.29 8.99
C GLY A 208 -0.48 -1.32 9.00
N LEU A 209 -1.71 -0.89 8.69
CA LEU A 209 -2.87 -1.78 8.60
C LEU A 209 -2.72 -2.76 7.43
N ALA A 210 -2.25 -2.30 6.26
CA ALA A 210 -1.98 -3.14 5.12
C ALA A 210 -1.00 -4.28 5.45
N CYS A 211 0.05 -3.96 6.22
CA CYS A 211 1.04 -4.96 6.65
C CYS A 211 0.49 -5.93 7.70
N LEU A 212 -0.38 -5.47 8.60
CA LEU A 212 -1.08 -6.37 9.53
C LEU A 212 -2.02 -7.30 8.78
N GLU A 213 -2.78 -6.79 7.79
CA GLU A 213 -3.67 -7.60 6.95
C GLU A 213 -2.86 -8.68 6.22
N GLN A 214 -1.74 -8.32 5.58
CA GLN A 214 -0.85 -9.28 4.91
C GLN A 214 -0.34 -10.38 5.84
N LYS A 215 0.01 -10.03 7.09
CA LYS A 215 0.49 -10.99 8.09
C LYS A 215 -0.62 -11.91 8.59
N ALA A 216 -1.86 -11.42 8.63
CA ALA A 216 -3.02 -12.18 9.04
C ALA A 216 -3.56 -13.11 7.93
N LEU A 217 -3.10 -12.96 6.69
CA LEU A 217 -3.54 -13.82 5.59
C LEU A 217 -3.16 -15.30 5.82
N PRO A 218 -4.09 -16.23 5.56
CA PRO A 218 -3.80 -17.65 5.68
C PRO A 218 -2.81 -18.10 4.59
N GLU A 219 -2.04 -19.16 4.87
CA GLU A 219 -0.95 -19.62 4.01
C GLU A 219 -1.40 -19.92 2.59
N ASN A 220 -2.57 -20.52 2.40
CA ASN A 220 -3.09 -20.89 1.08
C ASN A 220 -3.35 -19.67 0.18
N ILE A 221 -3.61 -18.50 0.76
CA ILE A 221 -3.79 -17.25 0.03
C ILE A 221 -2.42 -16.72 -0.40
N ARG A 222 -1.46 -16.66 0.53
CA ARG A 222 -0.08 -16.21 0.25
C ARG A 222 0.62 -17.11 -0.77
N SER A 223 0.46 -18.42 -0.64
CA SER A 223 1.12 -19.41 -1.49
C SER A 223 0.68 -19.37 -2.96
N SER A 224 -0.48 -18.76 -3.24
CA SER A 224 -1.05 -18.73 -4.60
C SER A 224 -0.41 -17.66 -5.50
N ASN A 225 0.27 -16.67 -4.93
CA ASN A 225 1.00 -15.64 -5.66
C ASN A 225 2.27 -15.20 -4.90
N ASN A 226 3.21 -16.13 -4.71
CA ASN A 226 4.44 -15.90 -3.94
C ASN A 226 5.20 -14.65 -4.40
N ALA A 227 5.32 -14.44 -5.72
CA ALA A 227 6.08 -13.32 -6.27
C ALA A 227 5.55 -11.95 -5.83
N LEU A 228 4.22 -11.81 -5.71
CA LEU A 228 3.60 -10.61 -5.14
C LEU A 228 3.84 -10.55 -3.63
N TRP A 229 3.49 -11.61 -2.91
CA TRP A 229 3.50 -11.57 -1.45
C TRP A 229 4.89 -11.44 -0.85
N ASP A 230 5.93 -11.93 -1.54
CA ASP A 230 7.33 -11.71 -1.17
C ASP A 230 7.71 -10.23 -1.27
N LYS A 231 7.22 -9.52 -2.29
CA LYS A 231 7.42 -8.07 -2.44
C LYS A 231 6.71 -7.29 -1.34
N VAL A 232 5.45 -7.64 -1.06
CA VAL A 232 4.67 -7.03 0.03
C VAL A 232 5.35 -7.29 1.38
N ASP A 233 5.80 -8.52 1.63
CA ASP A 233 6.49 -8.88 2.87
C ASP A 233 7.81 -8.11 3.04
N LEU A 234 8.59 -7.94 1.97
CA LEU A 234 9.80 -7.13 1.98
C LEU A 234 9.50 -5.67 2.30
N PHE A 235 8.49 -5.08 1.66
CA PHE A 235 8.05 -3.72 1.95
C PHE A 235 7.63 -3.57 3.42
N CYS A 236 6.82 -4.50 3.91
CA CYS A 236 6.32 -4.50 5.29
C CYS A 236 7.40 -4.72 6.34
N LYS A 237 8.43 -5.54 6.06
CA LYS A 237 9.61 -5.65 6.92
C LYS A 237 10.38 -4.33 7.01
N GLY A 238 10.46 -3.59 5.90
CA GLY A 238 11.02 -2.23 5.89
C GLY A 238 10.20 -1.27 6.76
N LEU A 239 8.86 -1.32 6.64
CA LEU A 239 7.93 -0.45 7.37
C LEU A 239 7.91 -0.71 8.88
N LEU A 240 7.87 -1.99 9.27
CA LEU A 240 7.80 -2.42 10.68
C LEU A 240 9.17 -2.58 11.33
N GLY A 241 10.25 -2.40 10.55
CA GLY A 241 11.62 -2.52 11.03
C GLY A 241 12.06 -1.31 11.87
N PRO A 242 13.10 -1.47 12.72
CA PRO A 242 13.58 -0.39 13.59
C PRO A 242 14.12 0.84 12.83
N ALA A 243 14.43 0.69 11.54
CA ALA A 243 14.95 1.75 10.68
C ALA A 243 13.87 2.66 10.06
N SER A 244 12.58 2.39 10.31
CA SER A 244 11.50 3.11 9.64
C SER A 244 11.27 4.52 10.21
N GLY A 245 11.58 4.76 11.48
CA GLY A 245 11.38 6.05 12.15
C GLY A 245 10.12 6.06 13.01
N GLN A 246 9.77 7.23 13.57
CA GLN A 246 8.63 7.37 14.49
C GLN A 246 7.35 7.85 13.79
N ASP A 247 7.48 8.73 12.79
CA ASP A 247 6.36 9.27 12.02
C ASP A 247 5.93 8.33 10.87
N GLU A 248 4.63 8.14 10.67
CA GLU A 248 4.09 7.21 9.66
C GLU A 248 4.51 7.57 8.22
N THR A 249 4.59 8.86 7.88
CA THR A 249 5.06 9.30 6.56
C THR A 249 6.53 8.94 6.37
N GLN A 250 7.35 9.20 7.39
CA GLN A 250 8.77 8.85 7.38
C GLN A 250 8.96 7.33 7.30
N LYS A 251 8.17 6.54 8.04
CA LYS A 251 8.18 5.07 7.98
C LYS A 251 7.89 4.59 6.58
N PHE A 252 6.85 5.13 5.94
CA PHE A 252 6.48 4.78 4.59
C PHE A 252 7.59 5.08 3.58
N ILE A 253 8.15 6.30 3.61
CA ILE A 253 9.26 6.70 2.74
C ILE A 253 10.49 5.81 2.96
N ASN A 254 10.84 5.51 4.21
CA ASN A 254 11.98 4.64 4.54
C ASN A 254 11.74 3.19 4.11
N ALA A 255 10.54 2.65 4.29
CA ALA A 255 10.15 1.34 3.79
C ALA A 255 10.31 1.26 2.26
N SER A 256 9.85 2.28 1.56
CA SER A 256 10.02 2.39 0.11
C SER A 256 11.48 2.47 -0.33
N ARG A 257 12.33 3.21 0.39
CA ARG A 257 13.78 3.25 0.12
C ARG A 257 14.41 1.87 0.30
N ILE A 258 14.12 1.20 1.42
CA ILE A 258 14.61 -0.16 1.71
C ILE A 258 14.16 -1.12 0.61
N TYR A 259 12.88 -1.08 0.23
CA TYR A 259 12.32 -1.91 -0.83
C TYR A 259 13.03 -1.67 -2.16
N VAL A 260 13.14 -0.41 -2.62
CA VAL A 260 13.78 -0.05 -3.88
C VAL A 260 15.25 -0.49 -3.90
N THR A 261 15.98 -0.30 -2.81
CA THR A 261 17.38 -0.74 -2.71
C THR A 261 17.50 -2.27 -2.70
N ALA A 262 16.69 -2.97 -1.91
CA ALA A 262 16.76 -4.42 -1.78
C ALA A 262 16.34 -5.17 -3.05
N THR A 263 15.46 -4.57 -3.86
CA THR A 263 14.99 -5.14 -5.13
C THR A 263 15.77 -4.65 -6.35
N GLU A 264 16.76 -3.77 -6.15
CA GLU A 264 17.48 -3.08 -7.24
C GLU A 264 16.53 -2.44 -8.26
N LEU A 265 15.39 -1.92 -7.79
CA LEU A 265 14.32 -1.44 -8.65
C LEU A 265 14.73 -0.17 -9.39
N ALA A 266 14.84 -0.28 -10.71
CA ALA A 266 15.05 0.85 -11.59
C ALA A 266 13.74 1.65 -11.81
N PRO A 267 13.81 2.99 -11.87
CA PRO A 267 12.70 3.81 -12.36
C PRO A 267 12.26 3.36 -13.77
N PRO A 268 10.95 3.26 -14.06
CA PRO A 268 10.48 2.92 -15.40
C PRO A 268 10.87 4.00 -16.42
N GLU A 269 11.38 3.63 -17.60
CA GLU A 269 11.88 4.63 -18.56
C GLU A 269 10.76 5.21 -19.44
N SER A 270 9.60 4.54 -19.49
CA SER A 270 8.45 4.90 -20.30
C SER A 270 7.12 4.69 -19.57
N ILE A 271 6.03 5.24 -20.12
CA ILE A 271 4.67 4.96 -19.65
C ILE A 271 4.30 3.48 -19.84
N GLU A 272 4.83 2.83 -20.88
CA GLU A 272 4.61 1.41 -21.11
C GLU A 272 5.29 0.55 -20.03
N ASP A 273 6.50 0.92 -19.60
CA ASP A 273 7.18 0.24 -18.49
C ASP A 273 6.45 0.48 -17.17
N LEU A 274 5.98 1.71 -16.94
CA LEU A 274 5.17 2.05 -15.77
C LEU A 274 3.89 1.19 -15.72
N ASN A 275 3.21 1.00 -16.86
CA ASN A 275 2.01 0.17 -16.96
C ASN A 275 2.25 -1.32 -16.69
N LYS A 276 3.49 -1.79 -16.80
CA LYS A 276 3.90 -3.18 -16.50
C LYS A 276 4.48 -3.33 -15.10
N THR A 277 4.72 -2.22 -14.41
CA THR A 277 5.30 -2.22 -13.05
C THR A 277 4.22 -2.62 -12.05
N ASP A 278 4.56 -3.48 -11.10
CA ASP A 278 3.63 -3.89 -10.04
C ASP A 278 3.30 -2.73 -9.09
N GLN A 279 2.16 -2.83 -8.41
CA GLN A 279 1.59 -1.77 -7.59
C GLN A 279 2.52 -1.37 -6.45
N ILE A 280 3.15 -2.33 -5.78
CA ILE A 280 4.10 -2.07 -4.68
C ILE A 280 5.32 -1.31 -5.18
N SER A 281 5.86 -1.71 -6.34
CA SER A 281 6.97 -1.04 -6.99
C SER A 281 6.62 0.40 -7.42
N ILE A 282 5.43 0.63 -8.00
CA ILE A 282 4.93 1.99 -8.30
C ILE A 282 4.83 2.81 -7.02
N ILE A 283 4.22 2.25 -5.98
CA ILE A 283 4.03 2.92 -4.68
C ILE A 283 5.38 3.33 -4.08
N ALA A 284 6.33 2.40 -4.05
CA ALA A 284 7.64 2.64 -3.50
C ALA A 284 8.38 3.75 -4.27
N LEU A 285 8.45 3.67 -5.60
CA LEU A 285 9.09 4.68 -6.44
C LEU A 285 8.44 6.06 -6.33
N ALA A 286 7.10 6.10 -6.30
CA ALA A 286 6.33 7.33 -6.15
C ALA A 286 6.65 8.06 -4.84
N SER A 287 6.62 7.31 -3.73
CA SER A 287 6.83 7.88 -2.40
C SER A 287 8.23 8.48 -2.18
N ILE A 288 9.23 8.02 -2.93
CA ILE A 288 10.61 8.53 -2.85
C ILE A 288 10.95 9.50 -3.99
N GLY A 289 9.96 9.91 -4.79
CA GLY A 289 10.15 10.87 -5.89
C GLY A 289 11.00 10.35 -7.05
N LYS A 290 11.07 9.03 -7.26
CA LYS A 290 11.85 8.39 -8.35
C LYS A 290 11.00 7.99 -9.56
N LEU A 291 9.85 8.63 -9.74
CA LEU A 291 9.03 8.41 -10.93
C LEU A 291 9.59 9.14 -12.14
N PRO A 292 9.25 8.68 -13.35
CA PRO A 292 10.06 9.02 -14.49
C PRO A 292 9.65 10.34 -15.16
N PRO A 293 10.57 10.99 -15.89
CA PRO A 293 10.29 12.18 -16.69
C PRO A 293 9.09 12.13 -17.65
N PRO A 294 8.71 10.99 -18.27
CA PRO A 294 7.56 10.90 -19.17
C PRO A 294 6.23 11.35 -18.57
N LEU A 295 6.10 11.39 -17.24
CA LEU A 295 4.90 11.95 -16.59
C LEU A 295 4.71 13.46 -16.85
N LYS A 296 5.75 14.16 -17.31
CA LYS A 296 5.67 15.56 -17.74
C LYS A 296 5.10 15.71 -19.16
N ASP A 297 5.16 14.67 -19.99
CA ASP A 297 4.64 14.70 -21.36
C ASP A 297 3.17 14.32 -21.37
N LYS A 298 2.29 15.29 -21.67
CA LYS A 298 0.84 15.10 -21.73
C LYS A 298 0.40 14.07 -22.77
N GLU A 299 1.10 13.95 -23.90
CA GLU A 299 0.72 13.02 -24.96
C GLU A 299 1.15 11.59 -24.61
N GLU A 300 2.30 11.41 -23.97
CA GLU A 300 2.71 10.11 -23.44
C GLU A 300 1.79 9.68 -22.28
N LEU A 301 1.41 10.62 -21.41
CA LEU A 301 0.55 10.32 -20.26
C LEU A 301 -0.83 9.79 -20.66
N LYS A 302 -1.35 10.12 -21.86
CA LYS A 302 -2.59 9.52 -22.38
C LYS A 302 -2.54 7.99 -22.47
N LYS A 303 -1.34 7.40 -22.55
CA LYS A 303 -1.12 5.96 -22.63
C LYS A 303 -1.08 5.27 -21.26
N ILE A 304 -1.09 6.02 -20.15
CA ILE A 304 -1.03 5.43 -18.80
C ILE A 304 -2.29 4.59 -18.56
N ASN A 305 -2.19 3.50 -17.83
CA ASN A 305 -3.34 2.73 -17.39
C ASN A 305 -3.98 3.38 -16.16
N ASP A 306 -5.25 3.05 -15.91
CA ASP A 306 -6.03 3.66 -14.82
C ASP A 306 -5.48 3.33 -13.44
N LEU A 307 -5.04 2.08 -13.22
CA LEU A 307 -4.47 1.67 -11.93
C LEU A 307 -3.18 2.47 -11.57
N PRO A 308 -2.12 2.50 -12.41
CA PRO A 308 -0.98 3.39 -12.17
C PRO A 308 -1.39 4.85 -11.98
N LEU A 309 -2.29 5.39 -12.81
CA LEU A 309 -2.78 6.77 -12.67
C LEU A 309 -3.43 7.02 -11.31
N ALA A 310 -4.32 6.12 -10.86
CA ALA A 310 -4.97 6.21 -9.55
C ALA A 310 -3.98 6.15 -8.38
N LEU A 311 -2.98 5.28 -8.47
CA LEU A 311 -1.91 5.19 -7.48
C LEU A 311 -1.13 6.50 -7.42
N LEU A 312 -0.71 7.03 -8.58
CA LEU A 312 0.10 8.24 -8.66
C LEU A 312 -0.63 9.51 -8.20
N LEU A 313 -1.96 9.58 -8.33
CA LEU A 313 -2.75 10.73 -7.87
C LEU A 313 -2.70 10.94 -6.35
N LYS A 314 -2.45 9.88 -5.56
CA LYS A 314 -2.39 9.97 -4.09
C LYS A 314 -1.00 9.91 -3.50
N LEU A 315 0.00 9.44 -4.25
CA LEU A 315 1.30 9.09 -3.70
C LEU A 315 2.35 10.18 -3.94
N GLY A 316 2.77 10.80 -2.83
CA GLY A 316 3.95 11.65 -2.71
C GLY A 316 3.77 13.09 -3.23
N PRO A 317 4.78 13.96 -3.00
CA PRO A 317 4.78 15.36 -3.44
C PRO A 317 5.02 15.41 -4.95
N GLN A 318 4.04 14.94 -5.73
CA GLN A 318 3.93 15.38 -7.11
C GLN A 318 3.60 16.86 -7.02
N GLU A 319 4.60 17.73 -7.14
CA GLU A 319 4.42 19.17 -7.15
C GLU A 319 4.52 19.71 -8.58
N GLY A 320 3.74 20.75 -8.86
CA GLY A 320 3.72 21.43 -10.15
C GLY A 320 3.19 20.58 -11.30
N GLU A 321 3.88 20.66 -12.44
CA GLU A 321 3.40 20.19 -13.75
C GLU A 321 2.99 18.71 -13.79
N ILE A 322 3.68 17.82 -13.06
CA ILE A 322 3.36 16.39 -13.08
C ILE A 322 1.97 16.16 -12.45
N ARG A 323 1.69 16.81 -11.32
CA ARG A 323 0.39 16.67 -10.64
C ARG A 323 -0.73 17.22 -11.50
N ASP A 324 -0.53 18.37 -12.11
CA ASP A 324 -1.51 18.98 -13.01
C ASP A 324 -1.83 18.08 -14.20
N ASN A 325 -0.80 17.45 -14.78
CA ASN A 325 -0.98 16.49 -15.87
C ASN A 325 -1.74 15.24 -15.42
N LEU A 326 -1.40 14.66 -14.26
CA LEU A 326 -2.11 13.50 -13.70
C LEU A 326 -3.58 13.83 -13.42
N ILE A 327 -3.86 14.98 -12.80
CA ILE A 327 -5.22 15.45 -12.51
C ILE A 327 -6.00 15.68 -13.80
N ALA A 328 -5.40 16.32 -14.81
CA ALA A 328 -6.04 16.53 -16.10
C ALA A 328 -6.40 15.19 -16.76
N GLN A 329 -5.46 14.25 -16.77
CA GLN A 329 -5.69 12.92 -17.34
C GLN A 329 -6.76 12.13 -16.58
N ALA A 330 -6.82 12.28 -15.25
CA ALA A 330 -7.82 11.65 -14.40
C ALA A 330 -9.23 12.25 -14.62
N ARG A 331 -9.33 13.57 -14.82
CA ARG A 331 -10.59 14.25 -15.17
C ARG A 331 -11.12 13.80 -16.53
N ASP A 332 -10.25 13.73 -17.54
CA ASP A 332 -10.63 13.27 -18.88
C ASP A 332 -11.23 11.86 -18.86
N ARG A 333 -10.78 11.03 -17.91
CA ARG A 333 -11.24 9.65 -17.71
C ARG A 333 -12.37 9.51 -16.69
N ALA A 334 -12.90 10.60 -16.14
CA ALA A 334 -13.92 10.60 -15.08
C ALA A 334 -13.50 9.78 -13.83
N MET A 335 -12.20 9.76 -13.51
CA MET A 335 -11.69 9.12 -12.28
C MET A 335 -11.88 9.99 -11.05
N ILE A 336 -11.94 11.31 -11.25
CA ILE A 336 -12.20 12.31 -10.22
C ILE A 336 -13.35 13.19 -10.65
N SER A 337 -14.25 13.52 -9.72
CA SER A 337 -15.39 14.38 -10.01
C SER A 337 -14.91 15.81 -10.28
N PRO A 338 -15.46 16.53 -11.27
CA PRO A 338 -15.18 17.95 -11.45
C PRO A 338 -15.60 18.80 -10.23
N GLU A 339 -16.50 18.27 -9.39
CA GLU A 339 -17.04 18.95 -8.20
C GLU A 339 -16.34 18.56 -6.89
N SER A 340 -15.43 17.58 -6.90
CA SER A 340 -14.63 17.31 -5.71
C SER A 340 -13.77 18.54 -5.47
N LYS A 341 -14.14 19.33 -4.46
CA LYS A 341 -13.32 20.43 -3.94
C LYS A 341 -11.89 19.90 -3.87
N GLU A 342 -11.01 20.64 -4.52
CA GLU A 342 -9.58 20.37 -4.56
C GLU A 342 -9.15 19.86 -3.19
N ILE A 343 -8.56 18.66 -3.13
CA ILE A 343 -8.01 18.11 -1.90
C ILE A 343 -6.91 19.09 -1.49
N GLU A 344 -7.27 20.09 -0.69
CA GLU A 344 -6.33 20.94 0.02
C GLU A 344 -5.41 19.96 0.73
N GLN A 345 -4.16 19.88 0.26
CA GLN A 345 -3.14 19.24 1.07
C GLN A 345 -3.19 19.93 2.42
N PRO A 346 -3.07 19.21 3.54
CA PRO A 346 -2.98 19.85 4.84
C PRO A 346 -1.85 20.86 4.74
N GLU A 347 -2.20 22.15 4.76
CA GLU A 347 -1.22 23.21 4.75
C GLU A 347 -0.30 22.95 5.93
N THR A 348 1.00 22.82 5.65
CA THR A 348 2.02 22.72 6.68
C THR A 348 1.72 23.84 7.69
N PRO A 349 1.52 23.54 8.99
CA PRO A 349 1.15 24.56 9.96
C PRO A 349 2.18 25.68 9.88
N VAL A 350 1.75 26.85 9.38
CA VAL A 350 2.55 28.05 9.44
C VAL A 350 2.65 28.38 10.92
N LEU A 351 3.78 28.01 11.53
CA LEU A 351 4.11 28.42 12.89
C LEU A 351 3.98 29.94 12.90
N PRO A 352 3.13 30.51 13.78
CA PRO A 352 3.04 31.96 13.90
C PRO A 352 4.44 32.49 14.19
N ASP A 353 4.86 33.49 13.40
CA ASP A 353 6.07 34.25 13.67
C ASP A 353 6.03 34.66 15.15
N LYS A 354 6.95 34.10 15.94
CA LYS A 354 7.14 34.55 17.32
C LYS A 354 7.63 35.99 17.22
N GLU A 355 6.74 36.93 17.51
CA GLU A 355 7.12 38.29 17.80
C GLU A 355 8.11 38.26 18.97
N ASP A 356 9.27 38.87 18.73
CA ASP A 356 10.43 38.95 19.60
C ASP A 356 10.14 39.98 20.70
N ASP A 357 9.31 39.61 21.68
CA ASP A 357 9.12 40.39 22.91
C ASP A 357 10.34 40.17 23.82
N THR A 358 11.29 41.08 23.67
CA THR A 358 12.46 41.24 24.53
C THR A 358 12.07 41.91 25.85
N ASP A 359 11.42 41.16 26.74
CA ASP A 359 11.27 41.59 28.13
C ASP A 359 12.50 41.20 28.96
N THR A 360 13.15 42.24 29.45
CA THR A 360 14.35 42.19 30.29
C THR A 360 13.96 41.73 31.69
N ILE A 361 14.28 40.49 32.07
CA ILE A 361 14.10 39.99 33.44
C ILE A 361 15.42 40.14 34.19
N GLU A 362 15.40 40.97 35.23
CA GLU A 362 16.48 41.14 36.19
C GLU A 362 16.85 39.81 36.88
N GLU A 363 18.14 39.50 36.91
CA GLU A 363 18.73 38.38 37.63
C GLU A 363 18.57 38.58 39.15
N ASP A 364 17.71 37.78 39.79
CA ASP A 364 17.72 37.63 41.24
C ASP A 364 18.45 36.33 41.63
N LYS A 365 19.58 36.53 42.28
CA LYS A 365 20.62 35.54 42.56
C LYS A 365 20.22 34.72 43.79
N LYS A 366 19.81 33.46 43.61
CA LYS A 366 19.60 32.53 44.72
C LYS A 366 20.50 31.30 44.61
N GLU A 367 21.31 31.16 45.65
CA GLU A 367 22.33 30.15 45.94
C GLU A 367 21.75 28.71 45.98
N PRO A 368 22.42 27.70 45.41
CA PRO A 368 21.95 26.31 45.49
C PRO A 368 22.43 25.62 46.78
N GLU A 369 21.48 25.13 47.58
CA GLU A 369 21.71 24.14 48.64
C GLU A 369 22.01 22.76 48.04
N GLN A 370 23.09 22.13 48.50
CA GLN A 370 23.45 20.75 48.21
C GLN A 370 22.42 19.76 48.77
N PRO A 371 22.05 18.70 48.02
CA PRO A 371 21.42 17.53 48.62
C PRO A 371 22.47 16.50 49.08
N SER A 372 22.31 16.13 50.35
CA SER A 372 23.03 15.15 51.13
C SER A 372 22.93 13.72 50.56
N GLN A 373 24.05 12.99 50.61
CA GLN A 373 24.11 11.54 50.41
C GLN A 373 23.29 10.77 51.48
N PRO A 374 22.82 9.56 51.15
CA PRO A 374 22.78 8.48 52.13
C PRO A 374 23.52 7.21 51.66
N SER A 375 24.53 6.87 52.46
CA SER A 375 24.83 5.58 53.08
C SER A 375 24.66 4.25 52.32
N GLU A 376 25.80 3.56 52.26
CA GLU A 376 26.03 2.12 52.10
C GLU A 376 25.05 1.22 52.90
N SER A 377 24.76 0.04 52.35
CA SER A 377 24.63 -1.19 53.14
C SER A 377 24.87 -2.42 52.27
N ASP A 378 25.78 -3.26 52.76
CA ASP A 378 26.13 -4.60 52.29
C ASP A 378 24.94 -5.56 52.38
N SER A 379 24.86 -6.53 51.45
CA SER A 379 24.52 -7.91 51.83
C SER A 379 24.93 -8.91 50.74
N GLU A 380 25.78 -9.84 51.16
CA GLU A 380 26.18 -11.07 50.48
C GLU A 380 24.97 -11.99 50.22
N GLY A 381 25.03 -12.77 49.14
CA GLY A 381 23.99 -13.72 48.75
C GLY A 381 24.48 -14.68 47.66
N GLU A 382 25.38 -15.55 48.07
CA GLU A 382 25.96 -16.65 47.30
C GLU A 382 25.00 -17.85 47.28
N THR A 383 24.57 -18.31 46.11
CA THR A 383 24.13 -19.70 45.91
C THR A 383 24.45 -20.16 44.48
N SER A 384 25.44 -21.06 44.40
CA SER A 384 25.69 -21.95 43.26
C SER A 384 24.55 -22.97 43.17
N GLU A 385 24.01 -23.17 41.97
CA GLU A 385 23.24 -24.38 41.66
C GLU A 385 23.85 -25.07 40.45
N THR A 386 24.21 -26.33 40.68
CA THR A 386 24.94 -27.24 39.81
C THR A 386 23.93 -28.00 38.96
N LEU A 387 24.09 -27.97 37.63
CA LEU A 387 23.35 -28.84 36.70
C LEU A 387 24.26 -30.00 36.29
N GLU A 388 23.90 -31.20 36.71
CA GLU A 388 24.41 -32.47 36.20
C GLU A 388 23.87 -32.76 34.78
N PRO A 389 24.61 -33.49 33.93
CA PRO A 389 24.11 -34.02 32.68
C PRO A 389 23.61 -35.46 32.86
N GLU A 390 22.35 -35.72 32.50
CA GLU A 390 21.87 -37.09 32.26
C GLU A 390 22.20 -37.51 30.82
N ASN A 391 22.95 -38.61 30.72
CA ASN A 391 23.02 -39.49 29.56
C ASN A 391 22.14 -40.71 29.87
N GLU A 392 21.17 -41.01 28.99
CA GLU A 392 20.90 -42.34 28.45
C GLU A 392 20.07 -42.26 27.16
#